data_AF-A0A3N0ZBX9-F1
#
_entry.id   AF-A0A3N0ZBX9-F1
#
_cell.length_a   1.000
_cell.length_b   1.000
_cell.length_c   1.000
_cell.angle_alpha   90.00
_cell.angle_beta   90.00
_cell.angle_gamma   90.00
#
_symmetry.space_group_name_H-M   'P 1'
#
loop_
_entity.id
_entity.type
_entity.pdbx_description
1 polymer ?
#
loop_
_entity_poly.entity_id
_entity_poly.type
_entity_poly.pdbx_seq_one_letter_code
_entity_poly.pdbx_strand_id
1 'polypeptide(L)'
;MKLLLLVNGNAKRIFEAQSMKQEDFEIIKINEKLLAKPRKMLNYLRQNHSEIYFGCLSIEFQRFIPFMLIYILLSKPKKGGIIDEEGAKIKFNAIKTILITIPLLIVEAVGSFFIVVYSFIYYFVWRKWKIKS
;
A
#
# COMPACT_ATOMS: atom_id res chain seq x y z
N MET A 1 -7.06 19.11 10.04
CA MET A 1 -6.85 18.93 8.59
C MET A 1 -6.57 17.47 8.29
N LYS A 2 -7.15 16.93 7.22
CA LYS A 2 -6.95 15.55 6.75
C LYS A 2 -5.76 15.50 5.79
N LEU A 3 -5.16 14.34 5.59
CA LEU A 3 -4.06 14.14 4.64
C LEU A 3 -4.52 13.23 3.50
N LEU A 4 -4.29 13.65 2.26
CA LEU A 4 -4.42 12.82 1.06
C LEU A 4 -3.03 12.58 0.45
N LEU A 5 -2.55 11.35 0.56
CA LEU A 5 -1.36 10.87 -0.13
C LEU A 5 -1.76 10.34 -1.52
N LEU A 6 -1.53 11.15 -2.56
CA LEU A 6 -1.87 10.79 -3.93
C LEU A 6 -0.75 9.91 -4.52
N VAL A 7 -1.01 8.61 -4.64
CA VAL A 7 -0.05 7.61 -5.16
C VAL A 7 0.00 7.64 -6.68
N ASN A 8 -1.18 7.67 -7.29
CA ASN A 8 -1.40 7.86 -8.71
C ASN A 8 -2.79 8.48 -8.92
N GLY A 9 -3.11 8.86 -10.15
CA GLY A 9 -4.39 9.53 -10.46
C GLY A 9 -4.40 11.04 -10.22
N ASN A 10 -5.60 11.59 -10.17
CA ASN A 10 -5.91 13.01 -10.11
C ASN A 10 -6.77 13.34 -8.88
N ALA A 11 -6.24 14.18 -8.00
CA ALA A 11 -6.93 14.57 -6.77
C ALA A 11 -8.31 15.20 -6.99
N LYS A 12 -8.50 16.02 -8.04
CA LYS A 12 -9.80 16.66 -8.31
C LYS A 12 -10.88 15.62 -8.59
N ARG A 13 -10.57 14.65 -9.45
CA ARG A 13 -11.50 13.54 -9.79
C ARG A 13 -11.82 12.68 -8.57
N ILE A 14 -10.84 12.43 -7.70
CA ILE A 14 -11.07 11.71 -6.44
C ILE A 14 -12.03 12.50 -5.54
N PHE A 15 -11.84 13.81 -5.38
CA PHE A 15 -12.73 14.63 -4.55
C PHE A 15 -14.15 14.70 -5.12
N GLU A 16 -14.27 14.84 -6.44
CA GLU A 16 -15.55 14.78 -7.16
C GLU A 16 -16.26 13.43 -6.95
N ALA A 17 -15.56 12.32 -7.16
CA ALA A 17 -16.12 10.97 -7.03
C ALA A 17 -16.51 10.61 -5.59
N GLN A 18 -15.79 11.15 -4.59
CA GLN A 18 -16.02 10.84 -3.18
C GLN A 18 -16.94 11.87 -2.48
N SER A 19 -17.42 12.89 -3.19
CA SER A 19 -18.19 14.02 -2.65
C SER A 19 -17.51 14.68 -1.44
N MET A 20 -16.19 14.85 -1.51
CA MET A 20 -15.37 15.43 -0.45
C MET A 20 -14.87 16.82 -0.86
N LYS A 21 -14.72 17.73 0.11
CA LYS A 21 -14.18 19.07 -0.15
C LYS A 21 -12.67 19.05 -0.11
N GLN A 22 -12.03 19.54 -1.17
CA GLN A 22 -10.58 19.58 -1.28
C GLN A 22 -9.91 20.43 -0.17
N GLU A 23 -10.59 21.48 0.30
CA GLU A 23 -10.11 22.41 1.34
C GLU A 23 -9.85 21.74 2.70
N ASP A 24 -10.49 20.60 2.96
CA ASP A 24 -10.30 19.85 4.22
C ASP A 24 -9.00 19.03 4.23
N PHE A 25 -8.32 18.95 3.08
CA PHE A 25 -7.20 18.05 2.84
C PHE A 25 -5.92 18.78 2.49
N GLU A 26 -4.84 18.39 3.16
CA GLU A 26 -3.50 18.55 2.63
C GLU A 26 -3.22 17.45 1.61
N ILE A 27 -2.75 17.81 0.42
CA ILE A 27 -2.50 16.86 -0.66
C ILE A 27 -1.01 16.75 -0.89
N ILE A 28 -0.47 15.55 -0.74
CA ILE A 28 0.93 15.25 -1.02
C ILE A 28 0.98 14.17 -2.09
N LYS A 29 1.61 14.49 -3.22
CA LYS A 29 1.86 13.49 -4.26
C LYS A 29 3.05 12.62 -3.86
N ILE A 30 2.84 11.31 -3.83
CA ILE A 30 3.87 10.33 -3.52
C ILE A 30 4.03 9.36 -4.68
N ASN A 31 5.22 8.78 -4.83
CA ASN A 31 5.44 7.71 -5.79
C ASN A 31 5.42 6.34 -5.09
N GLU A 32 5.17 5.28 -5.86
CA GLU A 32 5.19 3.90 -5.33
C GLU A 32 6.54 3.53 -4.71
N LYS A 33 7.64 4.09 -5.21
CA LYS A 33 8.98 3.92 -4.63
C LYS A 33 9.07 4.42 -3.19
N LEU A 34 8.26 5.40 -2.78
CA LEU A 34 8.19 5.88 -1.41
C LEU A 34 7.41 4.92 -0.51
N LEU A 35 6.38 4.25 -1.03
CA LEU A 35 5.65 3.19 -0.30
C LEU A 35 6.57 2.02 0.07
N ALA A 36 7.63 1.79 -0.71
CA ALA A 36 8.66 0.79 -0.38
C ALA A 36 9.67 1.27 0.69
N LYS A 37 9.59 2.52 1.17
CA LYS A 37 10.53 3.11 2.14
C LYS A 37 9.82 3.42 3.48
N PRO A 38 9.61 2.41 4.35
CA PRO A 38 8.73 2.53 5.52
C PRO A 38 9.15 3.65 6.48
N ARG A 39 10.45 3.80 6.76
CA ARG A 39 10.94 4.89 7.63
C ARG A 39 10.59 6.28 7.08
N LYS A 40 10.76 6.48 5.77
CA LYS A 40 10.43 7.76 5.14
C LYS A 40 8.92 8.00 5.14
N MET A 41 8.13 6.99 4.79
CA MET A 41 6.67 7.09 4.78
C MET A 41 6.12 7.42 6.17
N LEU A 42 6.57 6.73 7.21
CA LEU A 42 6.13 7.00 8.58
C LEU A 42 6.52 8.40 9.07
N ASN A 43 7.65 8.95 8.61
CA ASN A 43 8.01 10.33 8.92
C ASN A 43 7.04 11.34 8.30
N TYR A 44 6.55 11.10 7.07
CA TYR A 44 5.48 11.93 6.48
C TYR A 44 4.17 11.80 7.28
N LEU A 45 3.82 10.59 7.72
CA LEU A 45 2.58 10.32 8.45
C LEU A 45 2.60 10.76 9.93
N ARG A 46 3.75 11.20 10.45
CA ARG A 46 3.90 11.65 11.85
C ARG A 46 3.42 13.08 12.09
N GLN A 47 3.09 13.81 11.03
CA GLN A 47 2.46 15.12 11.11
C GLN A 47 1.05 15.03 11.73
N ASN A 48 0.60 16.11 12.38
CA ASN A 48 -0.67 16.12 13.14
C ASN A 48 -1.88 16.24 12.19
N HIS A 49 -2.22 15.14 11.51
CA HIS A 49 -3.47 15.02 10.75
C HIS A 49 -4.50 14.21 11.51
N SER A 50 -5.78 14.54 11.29
CA SER A 50 -6.90 13.83 11.93
C SER A 50 -7.19 12.48 11.27
N GLU A 51 -6.98 12.38 9.96
CA GLU A 51 -7.25 11.20 9.13
C GLU A 51 -6.26 11.16 7.96
N ILE A 52 -5.90 9.96 7.52
CA ILE A 52 -4.97 9.72 6.41
C ILE A 52 -5.67 8.91 5.33
N TYR A 53 -5.68 9.45 4.12
CA TYR A 53 -6.21 8.82 2.93
C TYR A 53 -5.11 8.58 1.92
N PHE A 54 -5.11 7.42 1.27
CA PHE A 54 -4.34 7.17 0.06
C PHE A 54 -5.25 7.31 -1.15
N GLY A 55 -4.86 8.16 -2.09
CA GLY A 55 -5.57 8.37 -3.35
C GLY A 55 -4.93 7.57 -4.48
N CYS A 56 -5.75 6.87 -5.26
CA CYS A 56 -5.30 6.18 -6.46
C CYS A 56 -6.26 6.34 -7.64
N LEU A 57 -5.84 5.92 -8.84
CA LEU A 57 -6.68 5.95 -10.04
C LEU A 57 -7.84 4.95 -9.94
N SER A 58 -7.55 3.70 -9.59
CA SER A 58 -8.54 2.65 -9.30
C SER A 58 -7.97 1.71 -8.25
N ILE A 59 -8.79 1.35 -7.26
CA ILE A 59 -8.41 0.44 -6.17
C ILE A 59 -8.10 -0.96 -6.70
N GLU A 60 -8.80 -1.43 -7.73
CA GLU A 60 -8.65 -2.79 -8.26
C GLU A 60 -7.23 -3.05 -8.79
N PHE A 61 -6.60 -2.03 -9.38
CA PHE A 61 -5.24 -2.13 -9.92
C PHE A 61 -4.14 -1.77 -8.92
N GLN A 62 -4.50 -1.43 -7.66
CA GLN A 62 -3.54 -0.96 -6.68
C GLN A 62 -2.93 -2.11 -5.87
N ARG A 63 -1.72 -2.52 -6.27
CA ARG A 63 -0.99 -3.65 -5.66
C ARG A 63 -0.45 -3.38 -4.26
N PHE A 64 -0.32 -2.11 -3.85
CA PHE A 64 0.28 -1.74 -2.56
C PHE A 64 -0.75 -1.49 -1.44
N ILE A 65 -2.02 -1.88 -1.63
CA ILE A 65 -3.09 -1.74 -0.61
C ILE A 65 -2.67 -2.27 0.77
N PRO A 66 -2.08 -3.48 0.91
CA PRO A 66 -1.70 -3.99 2.23
C PRO A 66 -0.73 -3.06 2.95
N PHE A 67 0.26 -2.53 2.24
CA PHE A 67 1.24 -1.60 2.80
C PHE A 67 0.61 -0.26 3.18
N MET A 68 -0.30 0.28 2.37
CA MET A 68 -1.04 1.50 2.69
C MET A 68 -1.84 1.35 3.99
N LEU A 69 -2.56 0.24 4.15
CA LEU A 69 -3.32 -0.04 5.37
C LEU A 69 -2.41 -0.22 6.58
N ILE A 70 -1.27 -0.89 6.43
CA ILE A 70 -0.25 -1.02 7.49
C ILE A 70 0.29 0.36 7.87
N TYR A 71 0.53 1.25 6.91
CA TYR A 71 0.97 2.60 7.20
C TYR A 71 -0.07 3.42 7.98
N ILE A 72 -1.36 3.29 7.65
CA ILE A 72 -2.43 3.90 8.45
C ILE A 72 -2.44 3.32 9.87
N LEU A 73 -2.30 1.99 10.02
CA LEU A 73 -2.23 1.32 11.32
C LEU A 73 -1.08 1.83 12.19
N LEU A 74 0.09 2.08 11.58
CA LEU A 74 1.29 2.57 12.25
C LEU A 74 1.32 4.09 12.44
N SER A 75 0.41 4.81 11.81
CA SER A 75 0.27 6.26 11.97
C SER A 75 -0.36 6.62 13.32
N LYS A 76 -0.19 7.88 13.75
CA LYS A 76 -0.85 8.40 14.96
C LYS A 76 -2.39 8.40 14.89
N PRO A 77 -3.04 8.91 13.81
CA PRO A 77 -4.49 9.03 13.80
C PRO A 77 -5.22 7.68 13.69
N LYS A 78 -4.61 6.64 13.09
CA LYS A 78 -5.21 5.31 12.88
C LYS A 78 -6.62 5.37 12.29
N LYS A 79 -6.88 6.36 11.44
CA LYS A 79 -8.17 6.65 10.80
C LYS A 79 -7.95 7.07 9.34
N GLY A 80 -8.93 6.76 8.50
CA GLY A 80 -8.95 7.09 7.08
C GLY A 80 -9.11 5.84 6.21
N GLY A 81 -8.37 5.75 5.10
CA GLY A 81 -8.52 4.65 4.17
C GLY A 81 -7.87 4.87 2.80
N ILE A 82 -8.37 4.16 1.80
CA ILE A 82 -7.95 4.28 0.41
C ILE A 82 -9.18 4.69 -0.40
N ILE A 83 -9.01 5.66 -1.29
CA ILE A 83 -10.07 6.22 -2.14
C ILE A 83 -9.55 6.33 -3.57
N ASP A 84 -10.44 6.19 -4.56
CA ASP A 84 -10.08 6.33 -5.96
C ASP A 84 -10.98 7.29 -6.76
N GLU A 85 -10.64 7.46 -8.05
CA GLU A 85 -11.37 8.27 -9.02
C GLU A 85 -12.70 7.65 -9.44
N GLU A 86 -12.88 6.34 -9.26
CA GLU A 86 -14.08 5.60 -9.65
C GLU A 86 -15.16 5.63 -8.56
N GLY A 87 -14.85 6.19 -7.39
CA GLY A 87 -15.76 6.30 -6.26
C GLY A 87 -15.71 5.10 -5.31
N ALA A 88 -14.84 4.12 -5.57
CA ALA A 88 -14.60 3.02 -4.66
C ALA A 88 -13.79 3.49 -3.45
N LYS A 89 -13.98 2.82 -2.32
CA LYS A 89 -13.29 3.14 -1.06
C LYS A 89 -13.03 1.92 -0.21
N ILE A 90 -11.83 1.83 0.34
CA ILE A 90 -11.48 0.88 1.38
C ILE A 90 -11.30 1.67 2.67
N LYS A 91 -12.26 1.55 3.58
CA LYS A 91 -12.14 2.14 4.92
C LYS A 91 -11.14 1.34 5.75
N PHE A 92 -10.25 2.04 6.44
CA PHE A 92 -9.31 1.41 7.34
C PHE A 92 -10.04 0.79 8.54
N ASN A 93 -9.68 -0.45 8.87
CA ASN A 93 -10.09 -1.13 10.09
C ASN A 93 -8.88 -1.84 10.70
N ALA A 94 -8.51 -1.46 11.93
CA ALA A 94 -7.32 -1.98 12.60
C ALA A 94 -7.39 -3.50 12.82
N ILE A 95 -8.54 -4.02 13.26
CA ILE A 95 -8.73 -5.44 13.54
C ILE A 95 -8.60 -6.24 12.24
N LYS A 96 -9.29 -5.82 11.18
CA LYS A 96 -9.21 -6.45 9.85
C LYS A 96 -7.77 -6.43 9.33
N THR A 97 -7.05 -5.32 9.52
CA THR A 97 -5.67 -5.18 9.06
C THR A 97 -4.74 -6.14 9.81
N ILE A 98 -4.85 -6.23 11.13
CA ILE A 98 -3.98 -7.08 11.97
C ILE A 98 -4.27 -8.56 11.78
N LEU A 99 -5.54 -8.97 11.71
CA LEU A 99 -5.93 -10.38 11.71
C LEU A 99 -6.06 -10.99 10.32
N ILE A 100 -6.24 -10.17 9.28
CA ILE A 100 -6.45 -10.67 7.92
C ILE A 100 -5.35 -10.17 6.99
N THR A 101 -5.18 -8.85 6.87
CA THR A 101 -4.26 -8.27 5.88
C THR A 101 -2.80 -8.61 6.16
N ILE A 102 -2.33 -8.46 7.41
CA ILE A 102 -0.93 -8.74 7.77
C ILE A 102 -0.62 -10.25 7.64
N PRO A 103 -1.42 -11.20 8.17
CA PRO A 103 -1.16 -12.62 8.01
C PRO A 103 -1.15 -13.07 6.54
N LEU A 104 -2.09 -12.57 5.73
CA LEU A 104 -2.12 -12.88 4.29
C LEU A 104 -0.82 -12.43 3.61
N LEU A 105 -0.38 -11.21 3.88
CA LEU A 105 0.88 -10.68 3.34
C LEU A 105 2.10 -11.52 3.78
N ILE A 106 2.11 -12.03 5.02
CA ILE A 106 3.18 -12.91 5.52
C ILE A 106 3.17 -14.24 4.75
N VAL A 107 2.00 -14.85 4.55
CA VAL A 107 1.86 -16.11 3.78
C VAL A 107 2.35 -15.92 2.34
N GLU A 108 1.95 -14.83 1.69
CA GLU A 108 2.41 -14.48 0.34
C GLU A 108 3.92 -14.28 0.27
N ALA A 109 4.51 -13.60 1.27
CA ALA A 109 5.95 -13.38 1.34
C ALA A 109 6.72 -14.69 1.55
N VAL A 110 6.24 -15.57 2.44
CA VAL A 110 6.83 -16.88 2.69
C VAL A 110 6.74 -17.77 1.45
N GLY A 111 5.57 -17.81 0.80
CA GLY A 111 5.39 -18.56 -0.45
C GLY A 111 6.31 -18.05 -1.57
N SER A 112 6.42 -16.73 -1.73
CA SER A 112 7.32 -16.11 -2.69
C SER A 112 8.79 -16.48 -2.41
N PHE A 113 9.19 -16.47 -1.14
CA PHE A 113 10.54 -16.87 -0.73
C PHE A 113 10.84 -18.33 -1.08
N PHE A 114 9.91 -19.25 -0.79
CA PHE A 114 10.06 -20.66 -1.15
C PHE A 114 10.20 -20.87 -2.65
N ILE A 115 9.41 -20.17 -3.48
CA ILE A 115 9.50 -20.25 -4.94
C ILE A 115 10.89 -19.80 -5.43
N VAL A 116 11.41 -18.70 -4.88
CA VAL A 116 12.74 -18.19 -5.23
C VAL A 116 13.83 -19.19 -4.84
N VAL A 117 13.78 -19.73 -3.62
CA VAL A 117 14.76 -20.73 -3.14
C VAL A 117 14.69 -22.02 -3.96
N TYR A 118 13.48 -22.55 -4.20
CA TYR A 118 13.27 -23.75 -5.00
C TYR A 118 13.80 -23.56 -6.42
N SER A 119 13.45 -22.44 -7.05
CA SER A 119 13.91 -22.09 -8.40
C SER A 119 15.43 -21.96 -8.45
N PHE A 120 16.04 -21.30 -7.46
CA PHE A 120 17.49 -21.18 -7.37
C PHE A 120 18.18 -22.55 -7.24
N ILE A 121 17.70 -23.43 -6.35
CA ILE A 121 18.24 -24.78 -6.17
C ILE A 121 18.08 -25.58 -7.47
N TYR A 122 16.88 -25.61 -8.03
CA TYR A 122 16.57 -26.33 -9.26
C TYR A 122 17.48 -25.89 -10.41
N TYR A 123 17.60 -24.58 -10.66
CA TYR A 123 18.46 -24.08 -11.73
C TYR A 123 19.94 -24.30 -11.44
N PHE A 124 20.41 -24.12 -10.21
CA PHE A 124 21.83 -24.27 -9.89
C PHE A 124 22.27 -25.74 -9.91
N VAL A 125 21.45 -26.65 -9.36
CA VAL A 125 21.71 -28.09 -9.36
C VAL A 125 21.56 -28.67 -10.76
N TRP A 126 20.48 -28.38 -11.48
CA TRP A 126 20.27 -28.94 -12.82
C TRP A 126 21.27 -28.38 -13.84
N ARG A 127 21.58 -27.09 -13.83
CA ARG A 127 22.54 -26.51 -14.79
C ARG A 127 23.96 -27.04 -14.59
N LYS A 128 24.39 -27.34 -13.34
CA LYS A 128 25.67 -28.01 -13.09
C LYS A 128 25.76 -29.42 -13.68
N TRP A 129 24.64 -30.13 -13.74
CA TRP A 129 24.59 -31.49 -14.28
C TRP A 129 24.52 -31.52 -15.81
N LYS A 130 23.93 -30.50 -16.44
CA LYS A 130 23.79 -30.43 -17.91
C LYS A 130 25.03 -29.88 -18.65
N ILE A 131 25.96 -29.21 -17.97
CA ILE A 131 27.22 -28.72 -18.57
C ILE A 131 28.33 -29.80 -18.53
N LYS A 132 28.11 -30.90 -17.80
CA LYS A 132 29.05 -32.03 -17.70
C LYS A 132 28.69 -33.25 -18.55
N SER A 133 27.58 -33.19 -19.29
CA SER A 133 27.17 -34.22 -20.27
C SER A 133 27.13 -33.63 -21.66
#